data_AF-A0A3D3KZL2-F1
#
_entry.id   AF-A0A3D3KZL2-F1
#
_cell.length_a   1.000
_cell.length_b   1.000
_cell.length_c   1.000
_cell.angle_alpha   90.00
_cell.angle_beta   90.00
_cell.angle_gamma   90.00
#
_symmetry.space_group_name_H-M   'P 1'
#
loop_
_entity.id
_entity.type
_entity.pdbx_description
1 polymer ?
#
loop_
_entity_poly.entity_id
_entity_poly.type
_entity_poly.pdbx_seq_one_letter_code
_entity_poly.pdbx_strand_id
1 'polypeptide(L)'
;QLINLMSSSAPWLVGLLAVCALAAMQSTGAAYMSTFSGMVTRDIYRHYFSKDASDKKQKFFGRLFVIIVAAAALIVAAKSTQAIVMLGGLAVAYGFQMYPALLGLCYFPKLSTKGVVSGLIAGLIAVTLTDKTSAWFGVPWGAYPLTIHSAGWGILVNLITVVLGSFLFPDPSEKNNRKVKRHKFLQSVSGLSPDRKKLVSFAWILTLVWFLIGFGPFATIGNTLFSDPNNPITWAPFGLPSLWVWQLLFLLYGIFVMWFLAFYMGLSKPIDVDKIKNSDK
;
A
#
# COMPACT_ATOMS: atom_id res chain seq x y z
N GLN A 1 20.88 13.42 -16.92
CA GLN A 1 22.31 13.78 -16.83
C GLN A 1 23.11 12.77 -16.02
N LEU A 2 22.70 12.43 -14.78
CA LEU A 2 23.38 11.42 -13.95
C LEU A 2 23.51 10.02 -14.59
N ILE A 3 22.43 9.51 -15.19
CA ILE A 3 22.44 8.20 -15.88
C ILE A 3 23.44 8.18 -17.04
N ASN A 4 23.53 9.27 -17.80
CA ASN A 4 24.46 9.38 -18.93
C ASN A 4 25.91 9.45 -18.43
N LEU A 5 26.18 10.17 -17.33
CA LEU A 5 27.49 10.21 -16.67
C LEU A 5 27.90 8.86 -16.07
N MET A 6 26.94 8.11 -15.52
CA MET A 6 27.17 6.74 -15.04
C MET A 6 27.40 5.75 -16.18
N SER A 7 26.75 5.95 -17.33
CA SER A 7 26.95 5.09 -18.50
C SER A 7 28.37 5.16 -19.05
N SER A 8 29.06 6.29 -18.89
CA SER A 8 30.46 6.44 -19.32
C SER A 8 31.47 5.99 -18.25
N SER A 9 31.17 6.21 -16.97
CA SER A 9 32.09 5.92 -15.85
C SER A 9 31.93 4.52 -15.27
N ALA A 10 30.72 3.95 -15.26
CA ALA A 10 30.40 2.63 -14.73
C ALA A 10 29.30 1.90 -15.56
N PRO A 11 29.61 1.46 -16.80
CA PRO A 11 28.63 0.81 -17.69
C PRO A 11 28.00 -0.46 -17.10
N TRP A 12 28.79 -1.26 -16.36
CA TRP A 12 28.32 -2.49 -15.71
C TRP A 12 27.20 -2.20 -14.70
N LEU A 13 27.28 -1.07 -14.01
CA LEU A 13 26.31 -0.66 -13.00
C LEU A 13 24.99 -0.26 -13.67
N VAL A 14 25.04 0.45 -14.81
CA VAL A 14 23.83 0.76 -15.60
C VAL A 14 23.13 -0.52 -16.06
N GLY A 15 23.88 -1.52 -16.52
CA GLY A 15 23.35 -2.84 -16.88
C GLY A 15 22.67 -3.54 -15.70
N LEU A 16 23.33 -3.59 -14.54
CA LEU A 16 22.77 -4.15 -13.31
C LEU A 16 21.47 -3.43 -12.89
N LEU A 17 21.47 -2.10 -12.93
CA LEU A 17 20.30 -1.29 -12.58
C LEU A 17 19.11 -1.53 -13.50
N ALA A 18 19.35 -1.72 -14.80
CA ALA A 18 18.30 -2.09 -15.74
C ALA A 18 17.67 -3.44 -15.39
N VAL A 19 18.49 -4.45 -15.07
CA VAL A 19 18.02 -5.77 -14.63
C VAL A 19 17.25 -5.67 -13.31
N CYS A 20 17.75 -4.93 -12.33
CA CYS A 20 17.08 -4.71 -11.05
C CYS A 20 15.72 -4.00 -11.24
N ALA A 21 15.65 -3.00 -12.12
CA ALA A 21 14.40 -2.30 -12.43
C ALA A 21 13.38 -3.26 -13.07
N LEU A 22 13.80 -4.08 -14.03
CA LEU A 22 12.94 -5.11 -14.64
C LEU A 22 12.46 -6.13 -13.60
N ALA A 23 13.36 -6.63 -12.75
CA ALA A 23 13.02 -7.57 -11.68
C ALA A 23 12.01 -6.97 -10.68
N ALA A 24 12.20 -5.71 -10.28
CA ALA A 24 11.27 -4.99 -9.42
C ALA A 24 9.88 -4.89 -10.07
N MET A 25 9.80 -4.44 -11.32
CA MET A 25 8.55 -4.33 -12.07
C MET A 25 7.82 -5.68 -12.19
N GLN A 26 8.55 -6.76 -12.48
CA GLN A 26 7.99 -8.11 -12.57
C GLN A 26 7.45 -8.60 -11.22
N SER A 27 8.18 -8.36 -10.12
CA SER A 27 7.74 -8.77 -8.78
C SER A 27 6.44 -8.09 -8.34
N THR A 28 6.33 -6.78 -8.56
CA THR A 28 5.12 -6.00 -8.26
C THR A 28 3.96 -6.40 -9.18
N GLY A 29 4.23 -6.58 -10.47
CA GLY A 29 3.23 -7.03 -11.44
C GLY A 29 2.67 -8.40 -11.07
N ALA A 30 3.52 -9.36 -10.72
CA ALA A 30 3.09 -10.70 -10.31
C ALA A 30 2.23 -10.68 -9.04
N ALA A 31 2.59 -9.86 -8.05
CA ALA A 31 1.79 -9.66 -6.84
C ALA A 31 0.39 -9.12 -7.18
N TYR A 32 0.30 -8.07 -8.00
CA TYR A 32 -1.00 -7.51 -8.41
C TYR A 32 -1.84 -8.49 -9.21
N MET A 33 -1.26 -9.23 -10.15
CA MET A 33 -1.97 -10.25 -10.91
C MET A 33 -2.49 -11.37 -10.01
N SER A 34 -1.68 -11.82 -9.04
CA SER A 34 -2.08 -12.85 -8.09
C SER A 34 -3.21 -12.37 -7.17
N THR A 35 -3.11 -11.16 -6.63
CA THR A 35 -4.16 -10.57 -5.79
C THR A 35 -5.45 -10.37 -6.57
N PHE A 36 -5.39 -9.82 -7.79
CA PHE A 36 -6.54 -9.65 -8.67
C PHE A 36 -7.19 -11.00 -9.01
N SER A 37 -6.39 -12.00 -9.40
CA SER A 37 -6.87 -13.36 -9.66
C SER A 37 -7.61 -13.92 -8.45
N GLY A 38 -7.08 -13.73 -7.24
CA GLY A 38 -7.72 -14.19 -6.00
C GLY A 38 -9.05 -13.49 -5.73
N MET A 39 -9.09 -12.17 -5.86
CA MET A 39 -10.31 -11.37 -5.67
C MET A 39 -11.40 -11.77 -6.66
N VAL A 40 -11.11 -11.81 -7.97
CA VAL A 40 -12.11 -12.16 -8.97
C VAL A 40 -12.59 -13.60 -8.82
N THR A 41 -11.71 -14.54 -8.50
CA THR A 41 -12.12 -15.96 -8.38
C THR A 41 -12.91 -16.25 -7.12
N ARG A 42 -12.49 -15.72 -5.96
CA ARG A 42 -13.16 -16.00 -4.68
C ARG A 42 -14.37 -15.12 -4.45
N ASP A 43 -14.24 -13.82 -4.73
CA ASP A 43 -15.25 -12.84 -4.35
C ASP A 43 -16.32 -12.65 -5.44
N ILE A 44 -15.97 -12.88 -6.71
CA ILE A 44 -16.92 -12.75 -7.83
C ILE A 44 -17.34 -14.13 -8.35
N TYR A 45 -16.42 -14.87 -8.96
CA TYR A 45 -16.73 -16.12 -9.67
C TYR A 45 -17.33 -17.18 -8.74
N ARG A 46 -16.65 -17.51 -7.63
CA ARG A 46 -17.15 -18.52 -6.70
C ARG A 46 -18.41 -18.04 -5.99
N HIS A 47 -18.44 -16.79 -5.53
CA HIS A 47 -19.57 -16.29 -4.75
C HIS A 47 -20.87 -16.21 -5.56
N TYR A 48 -20.81 -15.69 -6.80
CA TYR A 48 -22.00 -15.40 -7.61
C TYR A 48 -22.27 -16.41 -8.73
N PHE A 49 -21.24 -17.03 -9.33
CA PHE A 49 -21.41 -17.87 -10.53
C PHE A 49 -21.29 -19.37 -10.25
N SER A 50 -20.38 -19.79 -9.36
CA SER A 50 -20.15 -21.21 -9.07
C SER A 50 -19.71 -21.43 -7.62
N LYS A 51 -20.68 -21.54 -6.72
CA LYS A 51 -20.45 -21.70 -5.26
C LYS A 51 -19.59 -22.92 -4.93
N ASP A 52 -19.75 -23.98 -5.70
CA ASP A 52 -19.03 -25.26 -5.56
C ASP A 52 -17.81 -25.38 -6.50
N ALA A 53 -17.30 -24.26 -7.03
CA ALA A 53 -16.12 -24.29 -7.88
C ALA A 53 -14.92 -24.92 -7.15
N SER A 54 -14.41 -26.03 -7.67
CA SER A 54 -13.18 -26.65 -7.18
C SER A 54 -11.97 -25.73 -7.37
N ASP A 55 -10.91 -25.97 -6.59
CA ASP A 55 -9.66 -25.18 -6.68
C ASP A 55 -9.06 -25.19 -8.09
N LYS A 56 -9.24 -26.29 -8.84
CA LYS A 56 -8.79 -26.39 -10.23
C LYS A 56 -9.56 -25.41 -11.13
N LYS A 57 -10.88 -25.33 -10.98
CA LYS A 57 -11.72 -24.37 -11.72
C LYS A 57 -11.39 -22.93 -11.33
N GLN A 58 -11.27 -22.64 -10.03
CA GLN A 58 -10.91 -21.31 -9.55
C GLN A 58 -9.56 -20.85 -10.13
N LYS A 59 -8.51 -21.69 -10.07
CA LYS A 59 -7.21 -21.37 -10.67
C LYS A 59 -7.27 -21.11 -12.18
N PHE A 60 -8.05 -21.91 -12.91
CA PHE A 60 -8.21 -21.74 -14.36
C PHE A 60 -8.86 -20.40 -14.70
N PHE A 61 -10.03 -20.11 -14.10
CA PHE A 61 -10.73 -18.85 -14.34
C PHE A 61 -9.92 -17.64 -13.86
N GLY A 62 -9.20 -17.77 -12.75
CA GLY A 62 -8.29 -16.72 -12.27
C GLY A 62 -7.23 -16.33 -13.30
N ARG A 63 -6.56 -17.33 -13.89
CA ARG A 63 -5.59 -17.09 -14.97
C ARG A 63 -6.23 -16.46 -16.20
N LEU A 64 -7.43 -16.91 -16.58
CA LEU A 64 -8.17 -16.34 -17.69
C LEU A 64 -8.48 -14.84 -17.47
N PHE A 65 -8.96 -14.48 -16.28
CA PHE A 65 -9.23 -13.07 -15.95
C PHE A 65 -7.97 -12.21 -15.93
N VAL A 66 -6.85 -12.75 -15.45
CA VAL A 66 -5.55 -12.05 -15.51
C VAL A 66 -5.15 -11.78 -16.95
N ILE A 67 -5.27 -12.76 -17.86
CA ILE A 67 -4.97 -12.57 -19.29
C ILE A 67 -5.85 -11.48 -19.90
N ILE A 68 -7.15 -11.50 -19.59
CA ILE A 68 -8.11 -10.50 -20.10
C ILE A 68 -7.72 -9.09 -19.64
N VAL A 69 -7.46 -8.89 -18.35
CA VAL A 69 -7.07 -7.57 -17.81
C VAL A 69 -5.72 -7.12 -18.33
N ALA A 70 -4.74 -8.03 -18.44
CA ALA A 70 -3.43 -7.70 -18.99
C ALA A 70 -3.52 -7.28 -20.47
N ALA A 71 -4.34 -7.97 -21.27
CA ALA A 71 -4.59 -7.59 -22.66
C ALA A 71 -5.27 -6.22 -22.75
N ALA A 72 -6.28 -5.94 -21.92
CA ALA A 72 -6.93 -4.64 -21.87
C ALA A 72 -5.94 -3.52 -21.48
N ALA A 73 -5.10 -3.76 -20.47
CA ALA A 73 -4.06 -2.81 -20.07
C ALA A 73 -3.04 -2.56 -21.20
N LEU A 74 -2.65 -3.59 -21.96
CA LEU A 74 -1.76 -3.45 -23.12
C LEU A 74 -2.38 -2.62 -24.24
N ILE A 75 -3.68 -2.81 -24.52
CA ILE A 75 -4.40 -2.01 -25.51
C ILE A 75 -4.42 -0.53 -25.10
N VAL A 76 -4.72 -0.24 -23.84
CA VAL A 76 -4.69 1.13 -23.32
C VAL A 76 -3.28 1.71 -23.39
N ALA A 77 -2.25 0.92 -23.04
CA ALA A 77 -0.85 1.33 -23.09
C ALA A 77 -0.42 1.74 -24.50
N ALA A 78 -0.83 0.95 -25.50
CA ALA A 78 -0.51 1.18 -26.90
C ALA A 78 -1.22 2.40 -27.49
N LYS A 79 -2.34 2.84 -26.90
CA LYS A 79 -3.14 3.97 -27.42
C LYS A 79 -2.92 5.28 -26.66
N SER A 80 -2.65 5.23 -25.35
CA SER A 80 -2.42 6.43 -24.54
C SER A 80 -1.61 6.13 -23.28
N THR A 81 -0.34 6.54 -23.29
CA THR A 81 0.52 6.48 -22.10
C THR A 81 -0.02 7.36 -20.97
N GLN A 82 -0.63 8.51 -21.30
CA GLN A 82 -1.21 9.41 -20.30
C GLN A 82 -2.40 8.79 -19.58
N ALA A 83 -3.23 8.00 -20.28
CA ALA A 83 -4.37 7.32 -19.67
C ALA A 83 -3.92 6.32 -18.59
N ILE A 84 -2.84 5.56 -18.82
CA ILE A 84 -2.32 4.62 -17.81
C ILE A 84 -1.85 5.35 -16.56
N VAL A 85 -1.13 6.47 -16.72
CA VAL A 85 -0.65 7.25 -15.58
C VAL A 85 -1.83 7.80 -14.77
N MET A 86 -2.85 8.32 -15.46
CA MET A 86 -4.06 8.83 -14.80
C MET A 86 -4.84 7.72 -14.08
N LEU A 87 -5.08 6.58 -14.74
CA LEU A 87 -5.79 5.44 -14.16
C LEU A 87 -5.02 4.86 -12.96
N GLY A 88 -3.68 4.80 -13.04
CA GLY A 88 -2.83 4.38 -11.93
C GLY A 88 -2.93 5.31 -10.73
N GLY A 89 -2.88 6.63 -10.95
CA GLY A 89 -3.06 7.64 -9.90
C GLY A 89 -4.43 7.53 -9.21
N LEU A 90 -5.49 7.40 -10.00
CA LEU A 90 -6.86 7.20 -9.50
C LEU A 90 -7.00 5.89 -8.71
N ALA A 91 -6.41 4.79 -9.19
CA ALA A 91 -6.47 3.50 -8.50
C ALA A 91 -5.84 3.57 -7.10
N VAL A 92 -4.72 4.26 -6.94
CA VAL A 92 -4.09 4.49 -5.63
C VAL A 92 -4.97 5.38 -4.75
N ALA A 93 -5.54 6.46 -5.30
CA ALA A 93 -6.42 7.37 -4.57
C ALA A 93 -7.71 6.67 -4.07
N TYR A 94 -8.30 5.78 -4.89
CA TYR A 94 -9.42 4.94 -4.51
C TYR A 94 -9.03 3.87 -3.48
N GLY A 95 -7.87 3.24 -3.65
CA GLY A 95 -7.33 2.29 -2.68
C GLY A 95 -7.14 2.91 -1.29
N PHE A 96 -6.69 4.16 -1.24
CA PHE A 96 -6.56 4.91 0.02
C PHE A 96 -7.91 5.08 0.76
N GLN A 97 -9.04 5.05 0.06
CA GLN A 97 -10.37 5.13 0.68
C GLN A 97 -10.77 3.88 1.47
N MET A 98 -10.02 2.77 1.36
CA MET A 98 -10.21 1.57 2.17
C MET A 98 -9.73 1.74 3.62
N TYR A 99 -8.94 2.78 3.92
CA TYR A 99 -8.31 2.95 5.24
C TYR A 99 -9.30 2.97 6.41
N PRO A 100 -10.44 3.68 6.36
CA PRO A 100 -11.40 3.67 7.46
C PRO A 100 -12.01 2.27 7.70
N ALA A 101 -12.17 1.46 6.65
CA ALA A 101 -12.60 0.08 6.79
C ALA A 101 -11.54 -0.79 7.48
N LEU A 102 -10.27 -0.63 7.10
CA LEU A 102 -9.14 -1.31 7.76
C LEU A 102 -9.00 -0.88 9.23
N LEU A 103 -9.16 0.41 9.52
CA LEU A 103 -9.16 0.94 10.88
C LEU A 103 -10.29 0.34 11.72
N GLY A 104 -11.50 0.21 11.15
CA GLY A 104 -12.63 -0.45 11.82
C GLY A 104 -12.45 -1.95 12.04
N LEU A 105 -11.69 -2.62 11.17
CA LEU A 105 -11.39 -4.05 11.28
C LEU A 105 -10.29 -4.35 12.31
N CYS A 106 -9.30 -3.47 12.44
CA CYS A 106 -8.11 -3.72 13.25
C CYS A 106 -8.16 -3.02 14.63
N TYR A 107 -8.74 -1.83 14.72
CA TYR A 107 -8.60 -0.95 15.89
C TYR A 107 -9.92 -0.45 16.47
N PHE A 108 -10.91 -0.14 15.63
CA PHE A 108 -12.14 0.53 16.06
C PHE A 108 -13.40 -0.34 15.83
N PRO A 109 -13.70 -1.31 16.72
CA PRO A 109 -14.86 -2.20 16.58
C PRO A 109 -16.22 -1.49 16.52
N LYS A 110 -16.29 -0.24 17.00
CA LYS A 110 -17.52 0.55 17.08
C LYS A 110 -17.92 1.21 15.76
N LEU A 111 -17.04 1.26 14.76
CA LEU A 111 -17.41 1.79 13.44
C LEU A 111 -18.51 0.91 12.82
N SER A 112 -19.62 1.53 12.41
CA SER A 112 -20.76 0.81 11.86
C SER A 112 -20.50 0.41 10.42
N THR A 113 -21.02 -0.74 9.98
CA THR A 113 -20.86 -1.17 8.58
C THR A 113 -21.50 -0.16 7.62
N LYS A 114 -22.65 0.41 7.99
CA LYS A 114 -23.32 1.43 7.17
C LYS A 114 -22.49 2.72 7.08
N GLY A 115 -21.90 3.16 8.19
CA GLY A 115 -20.98 4.30 8.22
C GLY A 115 -19.76 4.05 7.34
N VAL A 116 -19.10 2.90 7.48
CA VAL A 116 -17.92 2.55 6.67
C VAL A 116 -18.24 2.48 5.17
N VAL A 117 -19.36 1.84 4.78
CA VAL A 117 -19.75 1.72 3.37
C VAL A 117 -20.15 3.08 2.78
N SER A 118 -20.94 3.88 3.49
CA SER A 118 -21.32 5.22 3.03
C SER A 118 -20.12 6.15 2.92
N GLY A 119 -19.18 6.09 3.88
CA GLY A 119 -17.95 6.87 3.82
C GLY A 119 -17.04 6.46 2.67
N LEU A 120 -16.92 5.16 2.38
CA LEU A 120 -16.22 4.69 1.20
C LEU A 120 -16.82 5.28 -0.08
N ILE A 121 -18.15 5.19 -0.25
CA ILE A 121 -18.84 5.71 -1.42
C ILE A 121 -18.60 7.23 -1.54
N ALA A 122 -18.80 7.98 -0.45
CA ALA A 122 -18.60 9.42 -0.42
C ALA A 122 -17.14 9.81 -0.72
N GLY A 123 -16.17 9.05 -0.21
CA GLY A 123 -14.75 9.22 -0.50
C GLY A 123 -14.42 9.00 -1.97
N LEU A 124 -14.94 7.93 -2.59
CA LEU A 124 -14.74 7.67 -4.02
C LEU A 124 -15.32 8.79 -4.89
N ILE A 125 -16.52 9.27 -4.55
CA ILE A 125 -17.14 10.43 -5.22
C ILE A 125 -16.26 11.66 -5.07
N ALA A 126 -15.80 11.97 -3.85
CA ALA A 126 -14.94 13.12 -3.60
C ALA A 126 -13.61 13.03 -4.36
N VAL A 127 -12.95 11.85 -4.42
CA VAL A 127 -11.77 11.64 -5.27
C VAL A 127 -12.12 11.95 -6.74
N THR A 128 -13.21 11.38 -7.25
CA THR A 128 -13.64 11.56 -8.65
C THR A 128 -13.92 13.03 -8.99
N LEU A 129 -14.51 13.77 -8.07
CA LEU A 129 -14.84 15.18 -8.25
C LEU A 129 -13.67 16.13 -7.97
N THR A 130 -12.54 15.65 -7.46
CA THR A 130 -11.36 16.47 -7.13
C THR A 130 -10.09 16.04 -7.85
N ASP A 131 -10.10 14.95 -8.63
CA ASP A 131 -9.02 14.59 -9.54
C ASP A 131 -9.21 15.26 -10.92
N LYS A 132 -8.35 14.95 -11.90
CA LYS A 132 -8.47 15.39 -13.30
C LYS A 132 -9.80 14.99 -13.96
N THR A 133 -10.48 14.00 -13.40
CA THR A 133 -11.84 13.58 -13.80
C THR A 133 -12.91 14.61 -13.47
N SER A 134 -12.62 15.59 -12.61
CA SER A 134 -13.53 16.72 -12.31
C SER A 134 -13.95 17.48 -13.56
N ALA A 135 -13.08 17.54 -14.57
CA ALA A 135 -13.36 18.13 -15.88
C ALA A 135 -14.55 17.47 -16.59
N TRP A 136 -14.81 16.17 -16.34
CA TRP A 136 -15.95 15.44 -16.92
C TRP A 136 -17.29 15.86 -16.31
N PHE A 137 -17.26 16.42 -15.10
CA PHE A 137 -18.45 16.80 -14.35
C PHE A 137 -18.67 18.33 -14.35
N GLY A 138 -17.76 19.11 -14.92
CA GLY A 138 -17.88 20.58 -14.99
C GLY A 138 -17.95 21.27 -13.63
N VAL A 139 -17.35 20.68 -12.59
CA VAL A 139 -17.39 21.25 -11.24
C VAL A 139 -16.53 22.53 -11.14
N PRO A 140 -16.98 23.56 -10.40
CA PRO A 140 -16.38 24.90 -10.45
C PRO A 140 -14.97 24.98 -9.83
N TRP A 141 -14.59 24.00 -9.01
CA TRP A 141 -13.30 23.98 -8.31
C TRP A 141 -12.18 23.24 -9.07
N GLY A 142 -12.47 22.60 -10.20
CA GLY A 142 -11.46 21.94 -11.04
C GLY A 142 -10.74 20.75 -10.37
N ALA A 143 -9.55 20.42 -10.88
CA ALA A 143 -8.72 19.34 -10.35
C ALA A 143 -7.81 19.85 -9.23
N TYR A 144 -7.63 19.04 -8.19
CA TYR A 144 -6.80 19.29 -7.01
C TYR A 144 -7.09 20.65 -6.35
N PRO A 145 -8.35 20.91 -5.92
CA PRO A 145 -8.70 22.18 -5.30
C PRO A 145 -7.82 22.43 -4.08
N LEU A 146 -7.43 23.70 -3.91
CA LEU A 146 -6.46 24.14 -2.90
C LEU A 146 -5.09 23.45 -3.01
N THR A 147 -4.72 22.95 -4.18
CA THR A 147 -3.47 22.18 -4.43
C THR A 147 -3.37 20.87 -3.63
N ILE A 148 -4.48 20.41 -3.04
CA ILE A 148 -4.53 19.16 -2.28
C ILE A 148 -4.84 18.02 -3.24
N HIS A 149 -4.06 16.95 -3.15
CA HIS A 149 -4.27 15.74 -3.95
C HIS A 149 -5.69 15.16 -3.71
N SER A 150 -6.32 14.61 -4.76
CA SER A 150 -7.69 14.08 -4.73
C SER A 150 -7.92 13.06 -3.60
N ALA A 151 -6.94 12.17 -3.37
CA ALA A 151 -6.92 11.23 -2.25
C ALA A 151 -7.11 11.88 -0.87
N GLY A 152 -6.59 13.11 -0.67
CA GLY A 152 -6.72 13.89 0.56
C GLY A 152 -8.15 14.39 0.78
N TRP A 153 -8.77 14.95 -0.25
CA TRP A 153 -10.18 15.32 -0.21
C TRP A 153 -11.09 14.09 -0.02
N GLY A 154 -10.78 13.01 -0.74
CA GLY A 154 -11.43 11.72 -0.61
C GLY A 154 -11.45 11.23 0.84
N ILE A 155 -10.27 11.13 1.46
CA ILE A 155 -10.18 10.57 2.81
C ILE A 155 -10.84 11.47 3.86
N LEU A 156 -10.80 12.79 3.66
CA LEU A 156 -11.45 13.76 4.55
C LEU A 156 -12.96 13.54 4.55
N VAL A 157 -13.58 13.51 3.36
CA VAL A 157 -15.03 13.28 3.20
C VAL A 157 -15.40 11.89 3.70
N ASN A 158 -14.58 10.89 3.39
CA ASN A 158 -14.77 9.52 3.85
C ASN A 158 -14.80 9.43 5.38
N LEU A 159 -13.77 9.92 6.07
CA LEU A 159 -13.68 9.88 7.54
C LEU A 159 -14.84 10.60 8.21
N ILE A 160 -15.19 11.81 7.73
CA ILE A 160 -16.34 12.56 8.25
C ILE A 160 -17.61 11.72 8.12
N THR A 161 -17.84 11.14 6.94
CA THR A 161 -19.03 10.33 6.65
C THR A 161 -19.03 9.03 7.46
N VAL A 162 -17.89 8.37 7.66
CA VAL A 162 -17.78 7.17 8.50
C VAL A 162 -18.11 7.49 9.94
N VAL A 163 -17.58 8.59 10.48
CA VAL A 163 -17.81 9.00 11.86
C VAL A 163 -19.28 9.35 12.05
N LEU A 164 -19.82 10.27 11.24
CA LEU A 164 -21.23 10.67 11.31
C LEU A 164 -22.17 9.50 11.06
N GLY A 165 -21.91 8.69 10.03
CA GLY A 165 -22.72 7.52 9.70
C GLY A 165 -22.66 6.43 10.77
N SER A 166 -21.54 6.31 11.50
CA SER A 166 -21.45 5.38 12.64
C SER A 166 -22.25 5.85 13.85
N PHE A 167 -22.36 7.17 14.06
CA PHE A 167 -23.18 7.76 15.12
C PHE A 167 -24.67 7.77 14.79
N LEU A 168 -25.03 8.14 13.55
CA LEU A 168 -26.43 8.24 13.09
C LEU A 168 -27.03 6.87 12.78
N PHE A 169 -26.22 5.93 12.28
CA PHE A 169 -26.66 4.60 11.89
C PHE A 169 -25.77 3.53 12.54
N PRO A 170 -25.82 3.37 13.88
CA PRO A 170 -25.06 2.36 14.58
C PRO A 170 -25.49 0.96 14.17
N ASP A 171 -24.56 0.01 14.19
CA ASP A 171 -24.89 -1.41 14.01
C ASP A 171 -25.69 -1.93 15.23
N PRO A 172 -26.57 -2.94 15.05
CA PRO A 172 -27.27 -3.58 16.16
C PRO A 172 -26.33 -4.07 17.26
N SER A 173 -26.80 -4.06 18.51
CA SER A 173 -26.00 -4.43 19.70
C SER A 173 -25.35 -5.81 19.57
N GLU A 174 -26.07 -6.81 19.06
CA GLU A 174 -25.56 -8.15 18.80
C GLU A 174 -24.35 -8.15 17.84
N LYS A 175 -24.46 -7.41 16.74
CA LYS A 175 -23.38 -7.31 15.74
C LYS A 175 -22.16 -6.59 16.31
N ASN A 176 -22.37 -5.54 17.10
CA ASN A 176 -21.28 -4.84 17.80
C ASN A 176 -20.60 -5.74 18.82
N ASN A 177 -21.36 -6.51 19.61
CA ASN A 177 -20.83 -7.47 20.56
C ASN A 177 -19.98 -8.54 19.85
N ARG A 178 -20.43 -9.03 18.69
CA ARG A 178 -19.67 -9.96 17.86
C ARG A 178 -18.35 -9.37 17.36
N LYS A 179 -18.35 -8.11 16.91
CA LYS A 179 -17.11 -7.40 16.50
C LYS A 179 -16.15 -7.23 17.68
N VAL A 180 -16.66 -6.84 18.84
CA VAL A 180 -15.84 -6.69 20.06
C VAL A 180 -15.26 -8.04 20.49
N LYS A 181 -16.05 -9.11 20.49
CA LYS A 181 -15.57 -10.47 20.78
C LYS A 181 -14.46 -10.87 19.83
N ARG A 182 -14.61 -10.63 18.52
CA ARG A 182 -13.57 -10.90 17.51
C ARG A 182 -12.29 -10.11 17.78
N HIS A 183 -12.37 -8.82 18.10
CA HIS A 183 -11.19 -8.02 18.43
C HIS A 183 -10.47 -8.53 19.68
N LYS A 184 -11.22 -8.86 20.75
CA LYS A 184 -10.65 -9.44 21.97
C LYS A 184 -9.95 -10.77 21.70
N PHE A 185 -10.58 -11.63 20.90
CA PHE A 185 -10.00 -12.91 20.48
C PHE A 185 -8.70 -12.68 19.70
N LEU A 186 -8.74 -11.86 18.64
CA LEU A 186 -7.55 -11.55 17.84
C LEU A 186 -6.42 -10.98 18.70
N GLN A 187 -6.73 -10.09 19.64
CA GLN A 187 -5.74 -9.52 20.54
C GLN A 187 -5.14 -10.57 21.49
N SER A 188 -5.92 -11.57 21.93
CA SER A 188 -5.42 -12.65 22.79
C SER A 188 -4.43 -13.59 22.08
N VAL A 189 -4.65 -13.83 20.77
CA VAL A 189 -3.82 -14.79 20.00
C VAL A 189 -2.66 -14.11 19.25
N SER A 190 -2.83 -12.87 18.81
CA SER A 190 -1.83 -12.12 18.01
C SER A 190 -1.08 -11.05 18.80
N GLY A 191 -1.44 -10.82 20.06
CA GLY A 191 -0.81 -9.82 20.90
C GLY A 191 0.69 -10.06 21.09
N LEU A 192 1.46 -8.97 21.08
CA LEU A 192 2.90 -8.98 21.40
C LEU A 192 3.10 -9.42 22.86
N SER A 193 4.19 -10.15 23.12
CA SER A 193 4.60 -10.47 24.49
C SER A 193 4.96 -9.19 25.27
N PRO A 194 4.84 -9.20 26.62
CA PRO A 194 5.13 -8.03 27.44
C PRO A 194 6.51 -7.41 27.18
N ASP A 195 7.53 -8.23 26.95
CA ASP A 195 8.88 -7.74 26.68
C ASP A 195 9.01 -7.06 25.33
N ARG A 196 8.36 -7.59 24.29
CA ARG A 196 8.36 -6.96 22.96
C ARG A 196 7.53 -5.69 22.94
N LYS A 197 6.49 -5.60 23.76
CA LYS A 197 5.65 -4.40 23.88
C LYS A 197 6.47 -3.18 24.32
N LYS A 198 7.51 -3.37 25.16
CA LYS A 198 8.44 -2.30 25.58
C LYS A 198 9.22 -1.70 24.39
N LEU A 199 9.38 -2.44 23.31
CA LEU A 199 10.15 -2.04 22.14
C LEU A 199 9.31 -1.38 21.04
N VAL A 200 7.99 -1.23 21.24
CA VAL A 200 7.10 -0.63 20.24
C VAL A 200 7.49 0.82 19.94
N SER A 201 7.83 1.62 20.95
CA SER A 201 8.29 3.00 20.73
C SER A 201 9.59 3.04 19.92
N PHE A 202 10.51 2.12 20.19
CA PHE A 202 11.75 1.99 19.43
C PHE A 202 11.46 1.57 17.98
N ALA A 203 10.54 0.62 17.76
CA ALA A 203 10.09 0.22 16.43
C ALA A 203 9.50 1.39 15.62
N TRP A 204 8.72 2.24 16.27
CA TRP A 204 8.19 3.47 15.67
C TRP A 204 9.29 4.45 15.31
N ILE A 205 10.25 4.70 16.20
CA ILE A 205 11.40 5.58 15.92
C ILE A 205 12.17 5.06 14.72
N LEU A 206 12.51 3.77 14.71
CA LEU A 206 13.25 3.16 13.60
C LEU A 206 12.53 3.35 12.27
N THR A 207 11.21 3.11 12.26
CA THR A 207 10.37 3.25 11.07
C THR A 207 10.23 4.71 10.64
N LEU A 208 10.01 5.64 11.56
CA LEU A 208 9.90 7.06 11.25
C LEU A 208 11.22 7.63 10.72
N VAL A 209 12.35 7.24 11.30
CA VAL A 209 13.68 7.56 10.77
C VAL A 209 13.81 7.05 9.33
N TRP A 210 13.38 5.82 9.07
CA TRP A 210 13.46 5.26 7.72
C TRP A 210 12.64 6.06 6.70
N PHE A 211 11.38 6.37 7.04
CA PHE A 211 10.46 7.03 6.12
C PHE A 211 10.71 8.53 6.00
N LEU A 212 11.11 9.23 7.06
CA LEU A 212 11.36 10.68 7.03
C LEU A 212 12.75 11.00 6.50
N ILE A 213 13.76 10.23 6.92
CA ILE A 213 15.17 10.46 6.57
C ILE A 213 15.56 9.72 5.30
N GLY A 214 15.26 8.43 5.20
CA GLY A 214 15.67 7.64 4.04
C GLY A 214 14.98 8.05 2.74
N PHE A 215 13.65 8.08 2.75
CA PHE A 215 12.82 8.33 1.55
C PHE A 215 11.98 9.61 1.60
N GLY A 216 11.95 10.27 2.76
CA GLY A 216 11.08 11.40 3.03
C GLY A 216 11.71 12.75 2.66
N PRO A 217 11.22 13.85 3.25
CA PRO A 217 11.71 15.19 2.91
C PRO A 217 13.20 15.37 3.18
N PHE A 218 13.76 14.66 4.17
CA PHE A 218 15.18 14.75 4.53
C PHE A 218 16.10 13.88 3.65
N ALA A 219 15.55 13.11 2.70
CA ALA A 219 16.36 12.39 1.72
C ALA A 219 17.20 13.35 0.84
N THR A 220 16.79 14.62 0.78
CA THR A 220 17.54 15.70 0.11
C THR A 220 18.94 15.91 0.68
N ILE A 221 19.19 15.59 1.96
CA ILE A 221 20.52 15.60 2.58
C ILE A 221 21.46 14.63 1.84
N GLY A 222 20.93 13.49 1.41
CA GLY A 222 21.66 12.48 0.66
C GLY A 222 22.21 12.96 -0.69
N ASN A 223 21.73 14.08 -1.22
CA ASN A 223 22.21 14.60 -2.51
C ASN A 223 23.66 15.06 -2.46
N THR A 224 24.15 15.55 -1.32
CA THR A 224 25.47 16.19 -1.19
C THR A 224 26.30 15.71 -0.01
N LEU A 225 25.75 14.85 0.86
CA LEU A 225 26.43 14.43 2.10
C LEU A 225 27.76 13.70 1.87
N PHE A 226 27.87 12.85 0.84
CA PHE A 226 29.04 12.00 0.63
C PHE A 226 29.96 12.48 -0.49
N SER A 227 29.42 13.13 -1.51
CA SER A 227 30.16 13.59 -2.69
C SER A 227 29.34 14.61 -3.49
N ASP A 228 30.00 15.34 -4.41
CA ASP A 228 29.30 16.22 -5.33
C ASP A 228 28.66 15.38 -6.47
N PRO A 229 27.32 15.41 -6.62
CA PRO A 229 26.63 14.61 -7.62
C PRO A 229 26.99 14.98 -9.07
N ASN A 230 27.54 16.18 -9.29
CA ASN A 230 27.92 16.66 -10.62
C ASN A 230 29.42 16.46 -10.93
N ASN A 231 30.24 16.07 -9.96
CA ASN A 231 31.67 15.88 -10.14
C ASN A 231 32.13 14.45 -9.79
N PRO A 232 32.28 13.56 -10.79
CA PRO A 232 32.65 12.16 -10.58
C PRO A 232 33.99 11.93 -9.85
N ILE A 233 34.91 12.90 -9.90
CA ILE A 233 36.22 12.79 -9.20
C ILE A 233 36.02 12.73 -7.68
N THR A 234 34.95 13.36 -7.18
CA THR A 234 34.62 13.40 -5.75
C THR A 234 33.91 12.13 -5.25
N TRP A 235 33.60 11.17 -6.12
CA TRP A 235 32.85 9.97 -5.75
C TRP A 235 33.69 8.91 -5.02
N ALA A 236 34.99 9.13 -4.86
CA ALA A 236 35.83 8.31 -4.01
C ALA A 236 35.37 8.35 -2.54
N PRO A 237 35.50 7.25 -1.78
CA PRO A 237 36.08 5.95 -2.17
C PRO A 237 35.10 5.01 -2.88
N PHE A 238 33.80 5.31 -2.89
CA PHE A 238 32.77 4.37 -3.33
C PHE A 238 32.61 4.29 -4.85
N GLY A 239 33.13 5.28 -5.59
CA GLY A 239 32.92 5.41 -7.04
C GLY A 239 31.45 5.66 -7.41
N LEU A 240 30.65 6.14 -6.46
CA LEU A 240 29.21 6.40 -6.62
C LEU A 240 28.84 7.84 -6.26
N PRO A 241 27.83 8.43 -6.92
CA PRO A 241 27.27 9.70 -6.50
C PRO A 241 26.67 9.60 -5.10
N SER A 242 26.70 10.70 -4.34
CA SER A 242 26.21 10.77 -2.96
C SER A 242 24.81 10.18 -2.78
N LEU A 243 23.90 10.49 -3.71
CA LEU A 243 22.53 10.00 -3.65
C LEU A 243 22.46 8.46 -3.68
N TRP A 244 23.34 7.79 -4.42
CA TRP A 244 23.36 6.33 -4.48
C TRP A 244 23.88 5.71 -3.19
N VAL A 245 24.94 6.28 -2.63
CA VAL A 245 25.47 5.88 -1.32
C VAL A 245 24.37 6.01 -0.27
N TRP A 246 23.63 7.13 -0.28
CA TRP A 246 22.47 7.35 0.58
C TRP A 246 21.38 6.28 0.41
N GLN A 247 20.95 6.01 -0.83
CA GLN A 247 19.92 5.00 -1.11
C GLN A 247 20.35 3.60 -0.66
N LEU A 248 21.62 3.21 -0.85
CA LEU A 248 22.14 1.92 -0.40
C LEU A 248 22.21 1.81 1.12
N LEU A 249 22.63 2.88 1.81
CA LEU A 249 22.64 2.91 3.27
C LEU A 249 21.23 2.77 3.85
N PHE A 250 20.26 3.52 3.31
CA PHE A 250 18.87 3.44 3.77
C PHE A 250 18.14 2.18 3.29
N LEU A 251 18.62 1.51 2.23
CA LEU A 251 18.20 0.17 1.88
C LEU A 251 18.65 -0.84 2.95
N LEU A 252 19.93 -0.83 3.34
CA LEU A 252 20.45 -1.70 4.41
C LEU A 252 19.76 -1.45 5.74
N TYR A 253 19.57 -0.18 6.09
CA TYR A 253 18.78 0.22 7.26
C TYR A 253 17.35 -0.32 7.17
N GLY A 254 16.71 -0.19 6.01
CA GLY A 254 15.38 -0.71 5.74
C GLY A 254 15.27 -2.23 5.90
N ILE A 255 16.25 -2.97 5.38
CA ILE A 255 16.34 -4.44 5.55
C ILE A 255 16.43 -4.77 7.04
N PHE A 256 17.26 -4.04 7.80
CA PHE A 256 17.34 -4.20 9.25
C PHE A 256 16.01 -3.92 9.94
N VAL A 257 15.34 -2.80 9.62
CA VAL A 257 14.03 -2.45 10.21
C VAL A 257 12.99 -3.51 9.89
N MET A 258 12.93 -3.98 8.64
CA MET A 258 12.00 -5.04 8.24
C MET A 258 12.29 -6.36 8.95
N TRP A 259 13.56 -6.76 9.07
CA TRP A 259 13.96 -7.93 9.84
C TRP A 259 13.56 -7.79 11.32
N PHE A 260 13.81 -6.63 11.92
CA PHE A 260 13.48 -6.32 13.30
C PHE A 260 11.97 -6.42 13.55
N LEU A 261 11.15 -5.83 12.67
CA LEU A 261 9.69 -5.89 12.78
C LEU A 261 9.15 -7.31 12.54
N ALA A 262 9.63 -7.99 11.49
CA ALA A 262 9.12 -9.30 11.11
C ALA A 262 9.50 -10.38 12.13
N PHE A 263 10.79 -10.53 12.39
CA PHE A 263 11.33 -11.69 13.12
C PHE A 263 11.54 -11.42 14.61
N TYR A 264 12.12 -10.26 14.95
CA TYR A 264 12.46 -9.94 16.32
C TYR A 264 11.22 -9.51 17.13
N MET A 265 10.46 -8.54 16.62
CA MET A 265 9.12 -8.19 17.15
C MET A 265 8.11 -9.31 16.90
N GLY A 266 8.35 -10.15 15.88
CA GLY A 266 7.55 -11.33 15.60
C GLY A 266 6.23 -11.02 14.91
N LEU A 267 6.14 -9.89 14.20
CA LEU A 267 4.92 -9.50 13.47
C LEU A 267 4.62 -10.40 12.27
N SER A 268 5.59 -11.18 11.80
CA SER A 268 5.39 -12.20 10.76
C SER A 268 5.28 -13.63 11.30
N LYS A 269 5.39 -13.82 12.62
CA LYS A 269 5.34 -15.18 13.20
C LYS A 269 3.93 -15.74 13.09
N PRO A 270 3.78 -17.01 12.65
CA PRO A 270 2.47 -17.64 12.64
C PRO A 270 1.92 -17.71 14.07
N ILE A 271 0.59 -17.62 14.17
CA ILE A 271 -0.11 -17.73 15.44
C ILE A 271 0.00 -19.18 15.92
N ASP A 272 0.40 -19.35 17.17
CA ASP A 272 0.50 -20.65 17.82
C ASP A 272 -0.91 -21.28 17.97
N VAL A 273 -1.06 -22.51 17.48
CA VAL A 273 -2.33 -23.25 17.51
C VAL A 273 -2.80 -23.49 18.94
N ASP A 274 -1.88 -23.65 19.89
CA ASP A 274 -2.26 -23.89 21.28
C ASP A 274 -2.80 -22.62 21.96
N LYS A 275 -2.33 -21.44 21.54
CA LYS A 275 -2.95 -20.17 21.96
C LYS A 275 -4.39 -20.05 21.49
N ILE A 276 -4.69 -20.51 20.28
CA ILE A 276 -6.05 -20.50 19.72
C ILE A 276 -6.95 -21.39 20.60
N LYS A 277 -6.54 -22.65 20.83
CA LYS A 277 -7.31 -23.62 21.64
C LYS A 277 -7.56 -23.15 23.06
N ASN A 278 -6.60 -22.45 23.66
CA ASN A 278 -6.71 -21.95 25.04
C ASN A 278 -7.52 -20.65 25.15
N SER A 279 -7.62 -19.86 24.07
CA SER A 279 -8.41 -18.63 24.04
C SER A 279 -9.93 -18.83 23.84
N ASP A 280 -10.32 -20.02 23.38
CA ASP A 280 -11.73 -20.42 23.20
C ASP A 280 -12.35 -21.06 24.47
N LYS A 281 -11.55 -21.30 25.52
CA LYS A 281 -11.99 -21.75 26.84
C LYS A 281 -12.29 -20.56 27.75
#